data_AF-A0A3B0K800-F1
#
_entry.id   AF-A0A3B0K800-F1
#
_cell.length_a   1.000
_cell.length_b   1.000
_cell.length_c   1.000
_cell.angle_alpha   90.00
_cell.angle_beta   90.00
_cell.angle_gamma   90.00
#
_symmetry.space_group_name_H-M   'P 1'
#
loop_
_entity.id
_entity.type
_entity.pdbx_description
1 polymer ?
#
loop_
_entity_poly.entity_id
_entity_poly.type
_entity_poly.pdbx_seq_one_letter_code
_entity_poly.pdbx_strand_id
1 'polypeptide(L)'
;MRKAIGASLYRLQPEKTLFMQCDIQEKFKPAIPLMNALIENTKKLLAAGKILNVPLLVTEQYPERLGKTVAELDIRHACANIPKTKFSMIVGPIKKNMAEMFSGKPQTVVLFGMEVGSICYLPPRAHTSTAPLLPRDRPTFAWSKRPLT
;
A
#
# COMPACT_ATOMS: atom_id res chain seq x y z
N MET A 1 -14.68 39.20 -5.41
CA MET A 1 -15.06 37.94 -6.08
C MET A 1 -14.19 36.81 -5.55
N ARG A 2 -14.76 35.84 -4.83
CA ARG A 2 -14.02 34.65 -4.34
C ARG A 2 -13.98 33.62 -5.47
N LYS A 3 -12.79 33.26 -5.93
CA LYS A 3 -12.57 32.24 -6.98
C LYS A 3 -13.02 30.88 -6.41
N ALA A 4 -13.99 30.25 -7.05
CA ALA A 4 -14.36 28.87 -6.72
C ALA A 4 -13.15 27.98 -6.93
N ILE A 5 -12.62 27.41 -5.85
CA ILE A 5 -11.58 26.39 -5.90
C ILE A 5 -12.30 25.08 -6.22
N GLY A 6 -12.67 24.89 -7.49
CA GLY A 6 -13.03 23.56 -7.97
C GLY A 6 -11.83 22.66 -7.73
N ALA A 7 -12.00 21.59 -6.94
CA ALA A 7 -10.94 20.64 -6.67
C ALA A 7 -10.52 20.00 -8.01
N SER A 8 -9.48 20.55 -8.66
CA SER A 8 -8.92 19.91 -9.84
C SER A 8 -8.31 18.59 -9.40
N LEU A 9 -8.75 17.48 -10.01
CA LEU A 9 -8.06 16.20 -9.85
C LEU A 9 -6.57 16.42 -10.16
N TYR A 10 -5.71 16.12 -9.20
CA TYR A 10 -4.26 16.26 -9.37
C TYR A 10 -3.80 15.35 -10.51
N ARG A 11 -3.10 15.90 -11.50
CA ARG A 11 -2.51 15.13 -12.60
C ARG A 11 -1.23 14.47 -12.11
N LEU A 12 -1.19 13.13 -12.15
CA LEU A 12 0.01 12.37 -11.84
C LEU A 12 1.14 12.70 -12.84
N GLN A 13 2.32 12.99 -12.31
CA GLN A 13 3.54 13.23 -13.06
C GLN A 13 4.49 12.05 -12.80
N PRO A 14 4.77 11.19 -13.80
CA PRO A 14 5.59 9.98 -13.60
C PRO A 14 6.93 10.26 -12.90
N GLU A 15 7.63 11.32 -13.31
CA GLU A 15 8.93 11.76 -12.78
C GLU A 15 8.92 12.10 -11.29
N LYS A 16 7.75 12.43 -10.73
CA LYS A 16 7.58 12.82 -9.33
C LYS A 16 6.74 11.83 -8.53
N THR A 17 6.42 10.70 -9.15
CA THR A 17 5.57 9.66 -8.58
C THR A 17 6.41 8.47 -8.14
N LEU A 18 6.05 7.87 -7.03
CA LEU A 18 6.61 6.62 -6.53
C LEU A 18 5.52 5.57 -6.43
N PHE A 19 5.78 4.37 -6.93
CA PHE A 19 4.90 3.21 -6.72
C PHE A 19 5.35 2.47 -5.47
N MET A 20 4.39 2.15 -4.60
CA MET A 20 4.63 1.40 -3.37
C MET A 20 3.68 0.20 -3.30
N GLN A 21 4.25 -1.00 -3.38
CA GLN A 21 3.53 -2.26 -3.20
C GLN A 21 3.63 -2.71 -1.73
N CYS A 22 2.48 -2.86 -1.07
CA CYS A 22 2.36 -3.24 0.32
C CYS A 22 1.96 -4.71 0.49
N ASP A 23 2.88 -5.54 0.97
CA ASP A 23 2.63 -6.80 1.69
C ASP A 23 1.71 -7.82 0.97
N ILE A 24 1.80 -7.93 -0.37
CA ILE A 24 1.04 -8.91 -1.16
C ILE A 24 1.78 -10.26 -1.12
N GLN A 25 1.58 -11.03 -0.06
CA GLN A 25 2.37 -12.24 0.24
C GLN A 25 1.56 -13.54 0.13
N GLU A 26 2.26 -14.64 -0.12
CA GLU A 26 1.71 -15.98 -0.39
C GLU A 26 0.72 -16.47 0.68
N LYS A 27 1.05 -16.35 1.97
CA LYS A 27 0.19 -16.92 3.03
C LYS A 27 -1.12 -16.17 3.25
N PHE A 28 -1.31 -15.02 2.60
CA PHE A 28 -2.59 -14.32 2.64
C PHE A 28 -3.61 -14.83 1.62
N LYS A 29 -3.17 -15.60 0.61
CA LYS A 29 -4.06 -16.19 -0.41
C LYS A 29 -5.28 -16.91 0.17
N PRO A 30 -5.16 -17.82 1.17
CA PRO A 30 -6.33 -18.52 1.71
C PRO A 30 -7.26 -17.63 2.55
N ALA A 31 -6.74 -16.54 3.11
CA ALA A 31 -7.49 -15.68 4.03
C ALA A 31 -8.23 -14.53 3.33
N ILE A 32 -7.87 -14.20 2.08
CA ILE A 32 -8.38 -13.04 1.35
C ILE A 32 -9.21 -13.53 0.13
N PRO A 33 -10.55 -13.48 0.19
CA PRO A 33 -11.41 -13.99 -0.89
C PRO A 33 -11.19 -13.32 -2.26
N LEU A 34 -10.70 -12.08 -2.28
CA LEU A 34 -10.46 -11.30 -3.49
C LEU A 34 -8.98 -11.22 -3.88
N MET A 35 -8.14 -12.14 -3.39
CA MET A 35 -6.70 -12.11 -3.65
C MET A 35 -6.39 -12.19 -5.15
N ASN A 36 -7.09 -13.02 -5.91
CA ASN A 36 -6.86 -13.13 -7.36
C ASN A 36 -7.14 -11.81 -8.08
N ALA A 37 -8.22 -11.11 -7.72
CA ALA A 37 -8.53 -9.80 -8.29
C ALA A 37 -7.48 -8.74 -7.91
N LEU A 38 -6.97 -8.79 -6.67
CA LEU A 38 -5.87 -7.94 -6.23
C LEU A 38 -4.60 -8.19 -7.04
N ILE A 39 -4.24 -9.46 -7.25
CA ILE A 39 -3.07 -9.85 -8.04
C ILE A 39 -3.20 -9.33 -9.47
N GLU A 40 -4.33 -9.54 -10.13
CA GLU A 40 -4.56 -9.08 -11.50
C GLU A 40 -4.49 -7.56 -11.63
N ASN A 41 -5.05 -6.82 -10.68
CA ASN A 41 -4.95 -5.36 -10.68
C ASN A 41 -3.53 -4.88 -10.37
N THR A 42 -2.81 -5.58 -9.49
CA THR A 42 -1.42 -5.27 -9.19
C THR A 42 -0.54 -5.50 -10.41
N LYS A 43 -0.74 -6.58 -11.18
CA LYS A 43 -0.02 -6.80 -12.46
C LYS A 43 -0.16 -5.62 -13.42
N LYS A 44 -1.36 -5.03 -13.53
CA LYS A 44 -1.60 -3.83 -14.37
C LYS A 44 -0.81 -2.62 -13.86
N LEU A 45 -0.76 -2.41 -12.54
CA LEU A 45 0.01 -1.32 -11.94
C LEU A 45 1.52 -1.52 -12.12
N LEU A 46 2.03 -2.73 -11.91
CA LEU A 46 3.43 -3.06 -12.17
C LEU A 46 3.79 -2.84 -13.66
N ALA A 47 2.92 -3.25 -14.58
CA ALA A 47 3.11 -3.00 -16.01
C ALA A 47 3.10 -1.50 -16.35
N ALA A 48 2.15 -0.74 -15.79
CA ALA A 48 2.08 0.70 -15.97
C ALA A 48 3.33 1.41 -15.42
N GLY A 49 3.82 1.00 -14.25
CA GLY A 49 5.05 1.53 -13.66
C GLY A 49 6.26 1.34 -14.56
N LYS A 50 6.40 0.16 -15.16
CA LYS A 50 7.46 -0.12 -16.17
C LYS A 50 7.33 0.79 -17.39
N ILE A 51 6.14 0.90 -17.98
CA ILE A 51 5.91 1.70 -19.20
C ILE A 51 6.18 3.19 -18.94
N LEU A 52 5.77 3.69 -17.77
CA LEU A 52 5.89 5.09 -17.39
C LEU A 52 7.24 5.42 -16.72
N ASN A 53 8.15 4.44 -16.58
CA ASN A 53 9.42 4.56 -15.86
C ASN A 53 9.26 5.11 -14.43
N VAL A 54 8.19 4.71 -13.74
CA VAL A 54 7.92 5.09 -12.35
C VAL A 54 8.66 4.13 -11.43
N PRO A 55 9.48 4.62 -10.48
CA PRO A 55 10.19 3.75 -9.55
C PRO A 55 9.22 2.99 -8.64
N LEU A 56 9.60 1.76 -8.29
CA LEU A 56 8.80 0.85 -7.47
C LEU A 56 9.57 0.45 -6.20
N LEU A 57 8.93 0.59 -5.05
CA LEU A 57 9.36 -0.01 -3.79
C LEU A 57 8.35 -1.05 -3.31
N VAL A 58 8.86 -2.21 -2.89
CA VAL A 58 8.06 -3.32 -2.38
C VAL A 58 8.37 -3.52 -0.91
N THR A 59 7.35 -3.81 -0.10
CA THR A 59 7.53 -4.29 1.28
C THR A 59 6.93 -5.67 1.49
N GLU A 60 7.56 -6.43 2.38
CA GLU A 60 7.08 -7.72 2.86
C GLU A 60 7.01 -7.71 4.38
N GLN A 61 5.84 -8.01 4.94
CA GLN A 61 5.63 -8.09 6.38
C GLN A 61 6.05 -9.47 6.88
N TYR A 62 7.02 -9.56 7.80
CA TYR A 62 7.52 -10.83 8.37
C TYR A 62 7.61 -11.98 7.33
N PRO A 63 8.44 -11.89 6.27
CA PRO A 63 8.43 -12.86 5.17
C PRO A 63 8.71 -14.31 5.62
N GLU A 64 9.50 -14.49 6.67
CA GLU A 64 9.72 -15.79 7.34
C GLU A 64 8.41 -16.47 7.76
N ARG A 65 7.43 -15.68 8.21
CA ARG A 65 6.15 -16.17 8.73
C ARG A 65 5.04 -16.10 7.70
N LEU A 66 4.99 -15.06 6.89
CA LEU A 66 3.88 -14.76 5.96
C LEU A 66 4.20 -15.10 4.50
N GLY A 67 5.41 -15.60 4.22
CA GLY A 67 5.89 -15.92 2.88
C GLY A 67 6.42 -14.69 2.15
N LYS A 68 7.00 -14.92 0.98
CA LYS A 68 7.44 -13.83 0.09
C LYS A 68 6.26 -13.23 -0.65
N THR A 69 6.53 -12.15 -1.39
CA THR A 69 5.60 -11.61 -2.40
C THR A 69 5.10 -12.74 -3.31
N VAL A 70 3.81 -12.70 -3.66
CA VAL A 70 3.20 -13.76 -4.47
C VAL A 70 3.92 -13.96 -5.81
N ALA A 71 4.16 -15.20 -6.19
CA ALA A 71 4.97 -15.56 -7.36
C ALA A 71 4.38 -15.07 -8.69
N GLU A 72 3.07 -14.81 -8.73
CA GLU A 72 2.35 -14.25 -9.88
C GLU A 72 2.71 -12.79 -10.17
N LEU A 73 3.36 -12.08 -9.23
CA LEU A 73 3.78 -10.68 -9.41
C LEU A 73 5.26 -10.59 -9.79
N ASP A 74 5.53 -10.06 -10.98
CA ASP A 74 6.89 -9.78 -11.43
C ASP A 74 7.43 -8.46 -10.85
N ILE A 75 8.08 -8.56 -9.69
CA ILE A 75 8.70 -7.43 -8.98
C ILE A 75 10.18 -7.23 -9.32
N ARG A 76 10.75 -7.88 -10.35
CA ARG A 76 12.19 -7.78 -10.67
C ARG A 76 12.67 -6.37 -11.01
N HIS A 77 11.75 -5.51 -11.45
CA HIS A 77 11.99 -4.10 -11.76
C HIS A 77 11.89 -3.18 -10.53
N ALA A 78 11.57 -3.72 -9.35
CA ALA A 78 11.53 -2.94 -8.13
C ALA A 78 12.93 -2.47 -7.76
N CYS A 79 13.04 -1.19 -7.36
CA CYS A 79 14.29 -0.62 -6.88
C CYS A 79 14.76 -1.28 -5.58
N ALA A 80 13.80 -1.70 -4.74
CA ALA A 80 14.08 -2.50 -3.55
C ALA A 80 12.86 -3.32 -3.14
N ASN A 81 13.13 -4.51 -2.58
CA ASN A 81 12.18 -5.30 -1.81
C ASN A 81 12.63 -5.34 -0.34
N ILE A 82 11.84 -4.73 0.54
CA ILE A 82 12.25 -4.46 1.92
C ILE A 82 11.42 -5.29 2.90
N PRO A 83 12.04 -6.24 3.61
CA PRO A 83 11.37 -6.94 4.69
C PRO A 83 11.16 -5.99 5.87
N LYS A 84 9.98 -6.05 6.49
CA LYS A 84 9.64 -5.24 7.65
C LYS A 84 8.84 -6.03 8.68
N THR A 85 8.93 -5.57 9.92
CA THR A 85 8.15 -6.06 11.07
C THR A 85 7.11 -5.04 11.53
N LYS A 86 7.32 -3.76 11.21
CA LYS A 86 6.39 -2.67 11.48
C LYS A 86 5.27 -2.68 10.43
N PHE A 87 4.04 -2.41 10.86
CA PHE A 87 2.92 -2.28 9.94
C PHE A 87 3.13 -1.15 8.93
N SER A 88 3.64 0.01 9.37
CA SER A 88 3.95 1.11 8.48
C SER A 88 5.03 0.74 7.45
N MET A 89 4.77 1.06 6.18
CA MET A 89 5.79 0.96 5.11
C MET A 89 6.92 1.98 5.29
N ILE A 90 6.73 3.05 6.06
CA ILE A 90 7.71 4.15 6.18
C ILE A 90 8.80 3.79 7.20
N VAL A 91 9.63 2.81 6.83
CA VAL A 91 10.80 2.35 7.60
C VAL A 91 12.10 3.01 7.12
N GLY A 92 13.17 2.90 7.89
CA GLY A 92 14.47 3.53 7.58
C GLY A 92 14.97 3.27 6.15
N PRO A 93 15.00 2.01 5.67
CA PRO A 93 15.39 1.70 4.29
C PRO A 93 14.50 2.36 3.22
N ILE A 94 13.18 2.40 3.44
CA ILE A 94 12.25 3.07 2.53
C ILE A 94 12.52 4.58 2.48
N LYS A 95 12.73 5.23 3.65
CA LYS A 95 13.06 6.66 3.71
C LYS A 95 14.38 6.97 2.99
N LYS A 96 15.39 6.11 3.13
CA LYS A 96 16.67 6.25 2.44
C LYS A 96 16.49 6.17 0.92
N ASN A 97 15.79 5.15 0.43
CA ASN A 97 15.48 5.02 -1.00
C ASN A 97 14.69 6.22 -1.54
N MET A 98 13.70 6.72 -0.79
CA MET A 98 12.95 7.92 -1.18
C MET A 98 13.84 9.16 -1.30
N ALA A 99 14.78 9.34 -0.37
CA ALA A 99 15.72 10.46 -0.38
C ALA A 99 16.69 10.36 -1.56
N GLU A 100 17.18 9.16 -1.87
CA GLU A 100 18.10 8.90 -2.99
C GLU A 100 17.43 9.10 -4.35
N MET A 101 16.20 8.61 -4.53
CA MET A 101 15.49 8.68 -5.82
C MET A 101 14.95 10.08 -6.15
N PHE A 102 14.51 10.85 -5.16
CA PHE A 102 13.79 12.12 -5.36
C PHE A 102 14.49 13.34 -4.77
N SER A 103 15.75 13.21 -4.35
CA SER A 103 16.49 14.25 -3.61
C SER A 103 15.71 14.78 -2.39
N GLY A 104 14.97 13.88 -1.71
CA GLY A 104 14.08 14.23 -0.61
C GLY A 104 12.88 13.30 -0.49
N LYS A 105 11.71 13.76 -0.92
CA LYS A 105 10.45 12.98 -0.88
C LYS A 105 9.75 13.08 -2.23
N PRO A 106 9.14 11.99 -2.71
CA PRO A 106 8.30 12.05 -3.91
C PRO A 106 7.14 13.02 -3.67
N GLN A 107 6.71 13.70 -4.72
CA GLN A 107 5.54 14.57 -4.66
C GLN A 107 4.26 13.72 -4.56
N THR A 108 4.27 12.54 -5.17
CA THR A 108 3.10 11.65 -5.18
C THR A 108 3.51 10.21 -4.96
N VAL A 109 2.69 9.49 -4.20
CA VAL A 109 2.87 8.05 -3.99
C VAL A 109 1.59 7.37 -4.44
N VAL A 110 1.72 6.40 -5.34
CA VAL A 110 0.64 5.46 -5.67
C VAL A 110 0.87 4.23 -4.81
N LEU A 111 0.02 4.07 -3.81
CA LEU A 111 0.08 3.00 -2.84
C LEU A 111 -0.95 1.92 -3.20
N PHE A 112 -0.50 0.68 -3.32
CA PHE A 112 -1.34 -0.46 -3.64
C PHE A 112 -0.85 -1.71 -2.92
N GLY A 113 -1.74 -2.71 -2.82
CA GLY A 113 -1.49 -3.94 -2.10
C GLY A 113 -2.49 -4.13 -0.99
N MET A 114 -2.10 -4.84 0.06
CA MET A 114 -3.00 -5.21 1.14
C MET A 114 -2.94 -4.26 2.32
N GLU A 115 -4.06 -4.15 3.05
CA GLU A 115 -4.16 -3.49 4.35
C GLU A 115 -3.77 -1.99 4.35
N VAL A 116 -3.73 -1.38 3.16
CA VAL A 116 -3.38 0.02 2.91
C VAL A 116 -4.28 0.97 3.73
N GLY A 117 -5.55 0.60 3.95
CA GLY A 117 -6.53 1.42 4.66
C GLY A 117 -6.66 1.17 6.18
N SER A 118 -6.40 -0.06 6.67
CA SER A 118 -6.69 -0.42 8.07
C SER A 118 -5.48 -0.45 9.00
N ILE A 119 -4.25 -0.63 8.50
CA ILE A 119 -3.09 -0.84 9.39
C ILE A 119 -1.79 -0.17 8.90
N CYS A 120 -1.60 -0.02 7.58
CA CYS A 120 -0.27 0.31 7.02
C CYS A 120 0.00 1.82 6.84
N TYR A 121 -1.02 2.68 6.78
CA TYR A 121 -0.85 4.13 6.62
C TYR A 121 -0.83 4.91 7.95
N LEU A 122 -1.22 4.29 9.08
CA LEU A 122 -1.29 5.00 10.35
C LEU A 122 0.12 5.36 10.86
N PRO A 123 0.41 6.65 11.14
CA PRO A 123 1.65 7.02 11.80
C PRO A 123 1.68 6.40 13.23
N PRO A 124 2.87 6.16 13.82
CA PRO A 124 3.00 5.54 15.14
C PRO A 124 2.17 6.19 16.27
N ARG A 125 1.73 7.44 16.08
CA ARG A 125 0.93 8.21 17.04
C ARG A 125 -0.55 7.80 17.15
N ALA A 126 -1.06 6.95 16.26
CA ALA A 126 -2.48 6.57 16.27
C ALA A 126 -2.80 5.25 16.98
N HIS A 127 -1.79 4.54 17.51
CA HIS A 127 -2.00 3.27 18.25
C HIS A 127 -2.42 3.45 19.72
N THR A 128 -2.42 4.68 20.25
CA THR A 128 -3.00 5.00 21.56
C THR A 128 -4.34 5.69 21.37
N SER A 129 -5.39 4.91 21.08
CA SER A 129 -6.76 5.41 21.12
C SER A 129 -7.30 5.29 22.54
N THR A 130 -7.20 6.37 23.30
CA THR A 130 -8.36 6.87 24.05
C THR A 130 -8.88 8.05 23.24
N ALA A 131 -9.83 7.81 22.34
CA ALA A 131 -10.59 8.88 21.69
C ALA A 131 -12.03 8.43 21.45
N PRO A 132 -13.00 9.36 21.51
CA PRO A 132 -14.38 9.08 21.90
C PRO A 132 -15.23 8.58 20.74
N LEU A 133 -16.29 7.84 21.08
CA LEU A 133 -17.30 7.31 20.18
C LEU A 133 -17.97 8.44 19.37
N LEU A 134 -17.78 8.42 18.05
CA LEU A 134 -18.63 9.15 17.11
C LEU A 134 -19.79 8.23 16.64
N PRO A 135 -20.97 8.81 16.32
CA PRO A 135 -22.21 8.05 16.18
C PRO A 135 -22.22 7.17 14.93
N ARG A 136 -22.68 5.93 15.13
CA ARG A 136 -22.84 4.90 14.10
C ARG A 136 -24.10 5.17 13.30
N ASP A 137 -23.98 5.77 12.13
CA ASP A 137 -25.01 5.71 11.10
C ASP A 137 -24.35 5.67 9.72
N ARG A 138 -23.98 4.46 9.30
CA ARG A 138 -23.93 4.00 7.90
C ARG A 138 -23.78 2.47 7.90
N PRO A 139 -24.44 1.74 6.98
CA PRO A 139 -24.52 0.30 7.03
C PRO A 139 -23.14 -0.30 6.75
N THR A 140 -22.50 -0.81 7.80
CA THR A 140 -21.32 -1.64 7.67
C THR A 140 -21.75 -2.98 7.08
N PHE A 141 -21.12 -3.37 5.98
CA PHE A 141 -21.15 -4.75 5.49
C PHE A 141 -20.54 -5.63 6.60
N ALA A 142 -21.41 -6.17 7.44
CA ALA A 142 -21.03 -7.06 8.53
C ALA A 142 -20.61 -8.40 7.92
N TRP A 143 -19.31 -8.68 7.94
CA TRP A 143 -18.82 -10.05 7.85
C TRP A 143 -19.35 -10.81 9.06
N SER A 144 -20.42 -11.58 8.87
CA SER A 144 -20.91 -12.49 9.88
C SER A 144 -19.83 -13.54 10.13
N LYS A 145 -19.33 -13.55 11.37
CA LYS A 145 -18.56 -14.66 11.91
C LYS A 145 -19.45 -15.90 11.86
N ARG A 146 -19.25 -16.78 10.89
CA ARG A 146 -19.72 -18.17 11.03
C ARG A 146 -18.69 -18.92 11.87
N PRO A 147 -19.07 -19.51 13.01
CA PRO A 147 -18.20 -20.42 13.74
C PRO A 147 -18.00 -21.70 12.92
N LEU A 148 -16.78 -22.23 12.96
CA LEU A 148 -16.47 -23.58 12.50
C LEU A 148 -17.01 -24.58 13.54
N THR A 149 -18.11 -25.24 13.19
CA THR A 149 -18.48 -26.59 13.60
C THR A 149 -19.24 -27.24 12.45
#